data_AF-C5LXT7-F1
#
_entry.id   AF-C5LXT7-F1
#
_cell.length_a   1.000
_cell.length_b   1.000
_cell.length_c   1.000
_cell.angle_alpha   90.00
_cell.angle_beta   90.00
_cell.angle_gamma   90.00
#
_symmetry.space_group_name_H-M   'P 1'
#
loop_
_entity.id
_entity.type
_entity.pdbx_description
1 polymer ?
#
loop_
_entity_poly.entity_id
_entity_poly.type
_entity_poly.pdbx_seq_one_letter_code
_entity_poly.pdbx_strand_id
1 'polypeptide(L)' 'MASRGRVRLPPEVNRILYVRNLPYKIKPDELYDVFGKFGSIRQIRKGNAPGTK' A
#
# COMPACT_ATOMS: atom_id res chain seq x y z
N MET A 1 -7.08 27.55 2.74
CA MET A 1 -6.63 26.19 2.33
C MET A 1 -6.32 25.40 3.59
N ALA A 2 -7.24 24.55 4.04
CA ALA A 2 -7.03 23.78 5.27
C ALA A 2 -5.93 22.74 5.03
N SER A 3 -4.77 22.94 5.67
CA SER A 3 -3.77 21.89 5.83
C SER A 3 -4.46 20.71 6.49
N ARG A 4 -4.68 19.61 5.75
CA ARG A 4 -5.05 18.33 6.34
C ARG A 4 -3.92 17.99 7.31
N GLY A 5 -4.13 18.28 8.59
CA GLY A 5 -3.17 18.04 9.64
C GLY A 5 -2.70 16.59 9.52
N ARG A 6 -1.38 16.39 9.53
CA ARG A 6 -0.79 15.06 9.49
C ARG A 6 -1.29 14.32 10.72
N VAL A 7 -2.36 13.53 10.57
CA VAL A 7 -2.93 12.72 11.66
C VAL A 7 -1.82 11.81 12.12
N ARG A 8 -1.23 12.15 13.26
CA ARG A 8 -0.13 11.39 13.84
C ARG A 8 -0.77 10.16 14.46
N LEU A 9 -0.76 9.07 13.69
CA LEU A 9 -1.20 7.79 14.20
C LEU A 9 -0.40 7.45 15.47
N PRO A 10 -1.05 6.83 16.48
CA PRO A 10 -0.37 6.32 17.65
C PRO A 10 0.81 5.40 17.26
N PRO A 11 1.89 5.35 18.06
CA PRO A 11 3.08 4.57 17.73
C PRO A 11 2.80 3.07 17.59
N GLU A 12 1.68 2.58 18.14
CA GLU A 12 1.26 1.18 18.03
C GLU A 12 0.65 0.84 16.66
N VAL A 13 0.33 1.85 15.82
CA VAL A 13 -0.37 1.67 14.55
C VAL A 13 0.60 1.63 13.37
N ASN A 14 0.65 0.49 12.69
CA ASN A 14 1.40 0.31 11.45
C ASN A 14 0.69 0.99 10.27
N ARG A 15 1.45 1.73 9.45
CA ARG A 15 0.97 2.34 8.19
C ARG A 15 1.05 1.37 7.00
N ILE A 16 0.69 0.11 7.23
CA ILE A 16 0.77 -0.96 6.24
C ILE A 16 -0.66 -1.36 5.87
N LEU A 17 -0.92 -1.48 4.57
CA LEU A 17 -2.17 -2.00 4.05
C LEU A 17 -1.95 -3.42 3.54
N TYR A 18 -2.81 -4.34 3.95
CA TYR A 18 -2.84 -5.70 3.41
C TYR A 18 -4.00 -5.81 2.43
N VAL A 19 -3.68 -6.08 1.17
CA VAL A 19 -4.64 -6.15 0.06
C VAL A 19 -4.66 -7.57 -0.47
N ARG A 20 -5.84 -8.20 -0.50
CA ARG A 20 -6.08 -9.55 -1.03
C ARG A 20 -6.86 -9.48 -2.34
N ASN A 21 -6.99 -10.64 -2.99
CA ASN A 21 -7.78 -10.81 -4.21
C ASN A 21 -7.27 -9.97 -5.39
N LEU A 22 -5.94 -9.87 -5.51
CA LEU A 22 -5.29 -9.24 -6.65
C LEU A 22 -5.03 -10.28 -7.75
N PRO A 23 -5.09 -9.91 -9.05
CA PRO A 23 -4.71 -10.80 -10.13
C PRO A 23 -3.28 -11.32 -9.97
N TYR A 24 -3.04 -12.61 -10.20
CA TYR A 24 -1.70 -13.22 -10.07
C TYR A 24 -0.63 -12.52 -10.94
N LYS A 25 -1.04 -12.03 -12.10
CA LYS A 25 -0.17 -11.38 -13.09
C LYS A 25 0.06 -9.89 -12.82
N ILE A 26 -0.51 -9.31 -11.75
CA ILE A 26 -0.39 -7.88 -11.49
C ILE A 26 1.07 -7.45 -11.29
N LYS A 27 1.47 -6.34 -11.90
CA LYS A 27 2.81 -5.77 -11.77
C LYS A 27 2.87 -4.75 -10.63
N PRO A 28 4.04 -4.55 -10.00
CA PRO A 28 4.22 -3.50 -8.99
C PRO A 28 3.86 -2.11 -9.52
N ASP A 29 4.22 -1.79 -10.76
CA ASP A 29 3.95 -0.48 -11.37
C ASP A 29 2.44 -0.16 -11.42
N GLU A 30 1.61 -1.14 -11.78
CA GLU A 30 0.14 -1.01 -11.78
C GLU A 30 -0.40 -0.73 -10.37
N LEU A 31 0.22 -1.31 -9.33
CA LEU A 31 -0.15 -1.03 -7.94
C LEU A 31 0.28 0.38 -7.52
N TYR A 32 1.42 0.88 -8.00
CA TYR A 32 1.84 2.27 -7.77
C TYR A 32 0.88 3.25 -8.44
N ASP A 33 0.43 2.98 -9.67
CA ASP A 33 -0.52 3.83 -10.38
C ASP A 33 -1.89 3.85 -9.69
N VAL A 34 -2.40 2.68 -9.29
CA VAL A 34 -3.72 2.55 -8.66
C VAL A 34 -3.75 3.17 -7.26
N PHE A 35 -2.76 2.89 -6.42
CA PHE A 35 -2.73 3.37 -5.04
C PHE A 35 -2.08 4.76 -4.89
N GLY A 36 -1.24 5.18 -5.84
CA GLY A 36 -0.50 6.44 -5.78
C GLY A 36 -1.41 7.67 -5.81
N LYS A 37 -2.58 7.54 -6.45
CA LYS A 37 -3.63 8.59 -6.44
C LYS A 37 -4.20 8.88 -5.05
N PHE A 38 -4.08 7.94 -4.10
CA PHE A 38 -4.56 8.10 -2.74
C PHE A 38 -3.48 8.60 -1.76
N GLY A 39 -2.22 8.66 -2.20
CA GLY A 39 -1.11 9.18 -1.41
C GLY A 39 0.23 8.57 -1.79
N SER A 40 1.30 9.13 -1.22
CA SER A 40 2.66 8.64 -1.43
C SER A 40 2.83 7.23 -0.88
N ILE A 41 3.27 6.30 -1.74
CA ILE A 41 3.55 4.91 -1.37
C ILE A 41 5.04 4.78 -1.06
N ARG A 42 5.38 4.28 0.13
CA ARG A 42 6.78 4.02 0.51
C ARG A 42 7.35 2.77 -0.15
N GLN A 43 6.60 1.68 -0.13
CA GLN A 43 7.05 0.37 -0.63
C GLN A 43 5.83 -0.51 -0.92
N ILE A 44 5.92 -1.30 -1.99
CA ILE A 44 5.02 -2.43 -2.24
C ILE A 44 5.80 -3.73 -2.02
N ARG A 45 5.19 -4.68 -1.30
CA ARG A 45 5.74 -6.03 -1.08
C ARG A 45 4.79 -7.04 -1.72
N LYS A 46 5.16 -7.53 -2.90
CA LYS A 46 4.43 -8.63 -3.55
C LYS A 46 4.92 -9.96 -2.97
N GLY A 47 4.01 -10.90 -2.72
CA GLY A 47 4.38 -12.28 -2.45
C GLY A 47 4.98 -12.90 -3.72
N ASN A 48 6.26 -13.26 -3.69
CA ASN A 48 7.01 -13.68 -4.88
C ASN A 48 6.87 -15.18 -5.18
N ALA A 49 6.17 -15.95 -4.34
CA ALA A 49 6.02 -17.40 -4.49
C ALA A 49 4.57 -17.85 -4.26
N PRO A 50 4.11 -18.91 -4.95
CA PRO A 50 2.76 -19.49 -4.78
C PRO A 50 2.49 -20.05 -3.36
N GLY A 51 3.44 -19.97 -2.42
CA GLY A 51 3.29 -20.44 -1.04
C GLY A 51 3.53 -19.37 0.05
N THR A 52 3.69 -18.09 -0.29
CA THR A 52 3.85 -17.04 0.72
C THR A 52 2.50 -16.74 1.38
N LYS A 53 2.26 -17.29 2.58
CA LYS A 53 1.13 -16.95 3.46
C LYS A 53 1.34 -15.60 4.13
#